data_AF-X6M3Y1-F1
#
_entry.id   AF-X6M3Y1-F1
#
_cell.length_a   1.000
_cell.length_b   1.000
_cell.length_c   1.000
_cell.angle_alpha   90.00
_cell.angle_beta   90.00
_cell.angle_gamma   90.00
#
_symmetry.space_group_name_H-M   'P 1'
#
loop_
_entity.id
_entity.type
_entity.pdbx_description
1 polymer ?
#
loop_
_entity_poly.entity_id
_entity_poly.type
_entity_poly.pdbx_seq_one_letter_code
_entity_poly.pdbx_strand_id
1 'polypeptide(L)'
;MGGGEKKKGRNSWGTFWGNNGYFRIVKGTNNLGIEELCNWATPAEAPVLVNASNYTSHFQHEKQKEVKQPEKKNAQAEQQKVRSSPTLMSTCRPPSNDWTLVGGEHVKSPRPQDYIKESDLPTDFFWGNIDGTNLLTLPRNQHIPQCLAFGTTSSLSDRFNVLRYQKGENLWPGINLSPQVLINQNAGGTCNGGTPILVYKYAHDTGIPHETCQLYQAINDPHGENTDLNICETCNSIFVLCTKDLSSYNVFLYIFG
;
A
#
# COMPACT_ATOMS: atom_id res chain seq x y z
N MET A 1 -31.44 1.95 18.73
CA MET A 1 -30.32 2.73 18.16
C MET A 1 -29.11 1.81 18.11
N GLY A 2 -28.83 1.22 16.95
CA GLY A 2 -27.78 0.19 16.81
C GLY A 2 -26.39 0.83 16.69
N GLY A 3 -25.58 0.72 17.73
CA GLY A 3 -24.17 1.09 17.71
C GLY A 3 -23.37 0.03 16.95
N GLY A 4 -23.29 0.13 15.62
CA GLY A 4 -22.38 -0.71 14.84
C GLY A 4 -20.92 -0.39 15.16
N GLU A 5 -20.05 -1.40 15.08
CA GLU A 5 -18.59 -1.27 15.26
C GLU A 5 -18.01 -0.25 14.29
N LYS A 6 -17.13 0.63 14.78
CA LYS A 6 -16.57 1.74 13.99
C LYS A 6 -15.06 1.61 13.88
N LYS A 7 -14.54 1.64 12.65
CA LYS A 7 -13.10 1.79 12.39
C LYS A 7 -12.75 3.28 12.36
N LYS A 8 -11.63 3.65 12.98
CA LYS A 8 -11.08 5.02 12.92
C LYS A 8 -10.01 5.09 11.83
N GLY A 9 -10.24 5.92 10.82
CA GLY A 9 -9.28 6.22 9.73
C GLY A 9 -8.68 7.61 9.86
N ARG A 10 -7.45 7.83 9.38
CA ARG A 10 -6.80 9.15 9.30
C ARG A 10 -7.10 9.78 7.93
N ASN A 11 -7.33 11.09 7.90
CA ASN A 11 -7.53 11.83 6.64
C ASN A 11 -6.25 12.57 6.21
N SER A 12 -6.21 13.00 4.94
CA SER A 12 -5.10 13.75 4.34
C SER A 12 -5.27 15.28 4.39
N TRP A 13 -6.42 15.80 4.82
CA TRP A 13 -6.69 17.22 5.00
C TRP A 13 -6.14 17.80 6.30
N GLY A 14 -5.47 17.00 7.12
CA GLY A 14 -4.83 17.47 8.34
C GLY A 14 -5.77 17.58 9.53
N THR A 15 -5.25 18.09 10.65
CA THR A 15 -5.92 18.02 11.95
C THR A 15 -7.15 18.93 12.07
N PHE A 16 -7.31 19.93 11.22
CA PHE A 16 -8.45 20.86 11.28
C PHE A 16 -9.76 20.26 10.75
N TRP A 17 -9.70 19.13 10.04
CA TRP A 17 -10.88 18.47 9.48
C TRP A 17 -11.25 17.19 10.24
N GLY A 18 -12.57 16.95 10.35
CA GLY A 18 -13.13 15.76 10.99
C GLY A 18 -12.87 15.73 12.50
N ASN A 19 -12.50 14.56 13.02
CA ASN A 19 -12.19 14.34 14.42
C ASN A 19 -10.69 14.53 14.68
N ASN A 20 -10.19 15.77 14.57
CA ASN A 20 -8.77 16.10 14.71
C ASN A 20 -7.86 15.36 13.71
N GLY A 21 -8.22 15.34 12.42
CA GLY A 21 -7.47 14.59 11.41
C GLY A 21 -7.94 13.15 11.20
N TYR A 22 -9.09 12.79 11.74
CA TYR A 22 -9.63 11.43 11.66
C TYR A 22 -11.11 11.39 11.25
N PHE A 23 -11.54 10.27 10.70
CA PHE A 23 -12.94 9.94 10.44
C PHE A 23 -13.28 8.58 11.04
N ARG A 24 -14.58 8.31 11.18
CA ARG A 24 -15.10 7.01 11.60
C ARG A 24 -15.93 6.41 10.49
N ILE A 25 -15.77 5.12 10.26
CA ILE A 25 -16.52 4.37 9.27
C ILE A 25 -17.13 3.12 9.90
N VAL A 26 -18.38 2.83 9.55
CA VAL A 26 -19.09 1.64 10.04
C VAL A 26 -18.49 0.40 9.35
N LYS A 27 -18.13 -0.60 10.14
CA LYS A 27 -17.64 -1.90 9.66
C LYS A 27 -18.82 -2.78 9.23
N GLY A 28 -18.63 -3.65 8.24
CA GLY A 28 -19.55 -4.71 7.83
C GLY A 28 -20.66 -4.26 6.88
N THR A 29 -20.69 -2.98 6.50
CA THR A 29 -21.66 -2.41 5.56
C THR A 29 -21.04 -2.02 4.23
N ASN A 30 -19.75 -2.29 4.03
CA ASN A 30 -18.98 -1.88 2.85
C ASN A 30 -19.16 -0.40 2.48
N ASN A 31 -19.21 0.47 3.51
CA ASN A 31 -19.38 1.90 3.30
C ASN A 31 -18.19 2.47 2.49
N LEU A 32 -18.47 3.30 1.49
CA LEU A 32 -17.46 3.85 0.56
C LEU A 32 -16.62 2.80 -0.18
N GLY A 33 -17.10 1.55 -0.30
CA GLY A 33 -16.37 0.48 -0.98
C GLY A 33 -15.11 0.00 -0.26
N ILE A 34 -14.88 0.41 1.00
CA ILE A 34 -13.66 0.07 1.75
C ILE A 34 -13.52 -1.43 2.03
N GLU A 35 -14.63 -2.15 1.97
CA GLU A 35 -14.70 -3.59 2.13
C GLU A 35 -14.96 -4.26 0.79
N GLU A 36 -14.70 -3.61 -0.36
CA GLU A 36 -14.81 -4.24 -1.68
C GLU A 36 -13.56 -5.03 -2.03
N LEU A 37 -12.37 -4.48 -1.80
CA LEU A 37 -11.10 -5.12 -2.17
C LEU A 37 -10.29 -5.41 -0.91
N CYS A 38 -10.18 -6.69 -0.54
CA CYS A 38 -9.32 -7.11 0.57
C CYS A 38 -7.98 -7.60 0.03
N ASN A 39 -6.95 -6.75 0.09
CA ASN A 39 -5.59 -7.09 -0.31
C ASN A 39 -4.64 -6.75 0.83
N TRP A 40 -3.65 -7.60 1.08
CA TRP A 40 -2.59 -7.31 2.03
C TRP A 40 -1.30 -8.01 1.62
N ALA A 41 -0.20 -7.55 2.19
CA ALA A 41 1.08 -8.23 2.16
C ALA A 41 1.65 -8.31 3.58
N THR A 42 2.46 -9.33 3.86
CA THR A 42 3.14 -9.49 5.14
C THR A 42 4.59 -9.04 4.97
N PRO A 43 5.09 -8.09 5.78
CA PRO A 43 6.48 -7.66 5.65
C PRO A 43 7.43 -8.84 5.88
N ALA A 44 8.51 -8.90 5.11
CA ALA A 44 9.62 -9.79 5.41
C ALA A 44 10.28 -9.37 6.75
N GLU A 45 10.96 -10.31 7.40
CA GLU A 45 11.45 -10.12 8.77
C GLU A 45 12.41 -8.94 8.95
N ALA A 46 13.17 -8.58 7.91
CA ALA A 46 14.05 -7.44 7.86
C ALA A 46 14.12 -6.86 6.44
N PRO A 47 14.33 -5.54 6.28
CA PRO A 47 14.63 -4.96 4.98
C PRO A 47 15.98 -5.48 4.48
N VAL A 48 16.08 -5.68 3.17
CA VAL A 48 17.32 -6.10 2.52
C VAL A 48 18.17 -4.85 2.26
N LEU A 49 19.42 -4.87 2.71
CA LEU A 49 20.40 -3.84 2.37
C LEU A 49 20.97 -4.14 0.99
N VAL A 50 20.72 -3.25 0.04
CA VAL A 50 21.25 -3.36 -1.31
C VAL A 50 22.11 -2.15 -1.63
N ASN A 51 23.25 -2.38 -2.27
CA ASN A 51 23.98 -1.30 -2.92
C ASN A 51 23.16 -0.89 -4.13
N ALA A 52 22.82 0.40 -4.25
CA ALA A 52 21.93 0.83 -5.31
C ALA A 52 22.51 0.65 -6.73
N SER A 53 23.84 0.55 -6.87
CA SER A 53 24.48 0.20 -8.16
C SER A 53 24.23 -1.25 -8.58
N ASN A 54 23.99 -2.16 -7.63
CA ASN A 54 23.62 -3.56 -7.87
C ASN A 54 22.11 -3.78 -7.82
N TYR A 55 21.37 -2.81 -7.27
CA TYR A 55 19.93 -2.86 -7.18
C TYR A 55 19.30 -2.81 -8.57
N THR A 56 19.85 -2.02 -9.50
CA THR A 56 19.29 -1.79 -10.84
C THR A 56 19.43 -2.99 -11.78
N SER A 57 20.42 -3.85 -11.59
CA SER A 57 20.54 -5.12 -12.34
C SER A 57 19.57 -6.21 -11.86
N HIS A 58 18.99 -6.06 -10.65
CA HIS A 58 17.91 -6.93 -10.15
C HIS A 58 16.54 -6.60 -10.75
N PHE A 59 16.34 -5.39 -11.27
CA PHE A 59 15.13 -5.03 -12.00
C PHE A 59 15.26 -5.54 -13.43
N GLN A 60 14.41 -6.49 -13.83
CA GLN A 60 14.10 -6.57 -15.25
C GLN A 60 13.49 -5.22 -15.62
N HIS A 61 14.16 -4.46 -16.49
CA HIS A 61 13.74 -3.14 -17.01
C HIS A 61 12.37 -3.13 -17.70
N GLU A 62 11.58 -4.18 -17.59
CA GLU A 62 10.26 -4.25 -18.18
C GLU A 62 9.28 -3.52 -17.25
N LYS A 63 8.89 -2.30 -17.64
CA LYS A 63 7.64 -1.69 -17.16
C LYS A 63 6.58 -2.79 -17.16
N GLN A 64 5.87 -2.97 -16.04
CA GLN A 64 4.77 -3.93 -16.05
C GLN A 64 3.82 -3.56 -17.19
N LYS A 65 3.64 -4.48 -18.15
CA LYS A 65 2.73 -4.27 -19.28
C LYS A 65 1.37 -3.90 -18.72
N GLU A 66 0.74 -2.88 -19.30
CA GLU A 66 -0.62 -2.50 -18.90
C GLU A 66 -1.52 -3.74 -18.90
N VAL A 67 -1.95 -4.15 -17.71
CA VAL A 67 -2.99 -5.17 -17.60
C VAL A 67 -4.28 -4.50 -18.02
N LYS A 68 -4.76 -4.81 -19.23
CA LYS A 68 -6.09 -4.40 -19.69
C LYS A 68 -7.11 -4.91 -18.67
N GLN A 69 -7.74 -4.00 -17.93
CA GLN A 69 -8.89 -4.37 -17.10
C GLN A 69 -9.95 -5.01 -18.00
N PRO A 70 -10.59 -6.12 -17.59
CA PRO A 70 -11.79 -6.58 -18.28
C PRO A 70 -12.78 -5.41 -18.32
N GLU A 71 -13.36 -5.16 -19.50
CA GLU A 71 -14.36 -4.12 -19.69
C GLU A 71 -15.39 -4.21 -18.57
N LYS A 72 -15.59 -3.09 -17.86
CA LYS A 72 -16.64 -2.97 -16.84
C LYS A 72 -17.98 -3.28 -17.51
N LYS A 73 -18.44 -4.53 -17.44
CA LYS A 73 -19.85 -4.82 -17.70
C LYS A 73 -20.65 -3.96 -16.73
N ASN A 74 -21.56 -3.17 -17.27
CA ASN A 74 -22.31 -2.15 -16.55
C ASN A 74 -22.82 -2.66 -15.19
N ALA A 75 -22.13 -2.26 -14.11
CA ALA A 75 -22.43 -2.62 -12.72
C ALA A 75 -23.77 -2.03 -12.22
N GLN A 76 -24.47 -1.26 -13.05
CA GLN A 76 -25.79 -0.72 -12.74
C GLN A 76 -26.93 -1.73 -12.99
N ALA A 77 -26.72 -2.80 -13.77
CA ALA A 77 -27.77 -3.79 -14.05
C ALA A 77 -27.90 -4.90 -13.00
N GLU A 78 -26.85 -5.16 -12.19
CA GLU A 78 -26.88 -6.21 -11.15
C GLU A 78 -27.26 -5.71 -9.75
N GLN A 79 -27.20 -4.40 -9.49
CA GLN A 79 -27.55 -3.82 -8.19
C GLN A 79 -29.04 -3.96 -7.81
N GLN A 80 -29.92 -4.32 -8.76
CA GLN A 80 -31.34 -4.54 -8.49
C GLN A 80 -31.74 -6.00 -8.19
N LYS A 81 -30.87 -6.99 -8.37
CA LYS A 81 -31.24 -8.41 -8.17
C LYS A 81 -30.75 -9.03 -6.86
N VAL A 82 -29.92 -8.35 -6.08
CA VAL A 82 -29.54 -8.79 -4.72
C VAL A 82 -30.45 -8.11 -3.69
N ARG A 83 -31.76 -8.27 -3.87
CA ARG A 83 -32.75 -8.01 -2.82
C ARG A 83 -33.24 -9.37 -2.34
N SER A 84 -33.12 -9.58 -1.03
CA SER A 84 -33.56 -10.75 -0.25
C SER A 84 -32.89 -12.09 -0.55
N SER A 85 -31.78 -12.37 0.13
CA SER A 85 -31.61 -13.66 0.80
C SER A 85 -30.74 -13.47 2.03
N PRO A 86 -31.17 -13.87 3.25
CA PRO A 86 -30.38 -13.75 4.46
C PRO A 86 -29.38 -14.89 4.52
N THR A 87 -28.45 -14.93 3.56
CA THR A 87 -27.26 -15.77 3.68
C THR A 87 -26.28 -15.00 4.54
N LEU A 88 -26.13 -15.45 5.77
CA LEU A 88 -25.04 -15.15 6.69
C LEU A 88 -23.77 -14.81 5.90
N MET A 89 -23.34 -13.54 5.91
CA MET A 89 -22.00 -13.16 5.42
C MET A 89 -20.99 -13.86 6.33
N SER A 90 -20.68 -15.11 6.05
CA SER A 90 -19.82 -15.96 6.87
C SER A 90 -18.33 -15.67 6.65
N THR A 91 -17.99 -14.73 5.77
CA THR A 91 -16.59 -14.37 5.51
C THR A 91 -16.44 -12.89 5.16
N CYS A 92 -15.45 -12.22 5.76
CA CYS A 92 -14.99 -10.86 5.42
C CYS A 92 -14.29 -10.74 4.04
N ARG A 93 -14.52 -11.71 3.13
CA ARG A 93 -13.87 -11.78 1.82
C ARG A 93 -14.89 -11.48 0.73
N PRO A 94 -14.86 -10.28 0.12
CA PRO A 94 -15.61 -10.02 -1.10
C PRO A 94 -14.96 -10.78 -2.25
N PRO A 95 -15.74 -11.28 -3.23
CA PRO A 95 -15.24 -12.07 -4.35
C PRO A 95 -14.59 -11.24 -5.48
N SER A 96 -14.15 -10.02 -5.21
CA SER A 96 -13.82 -9.01 -6.24
C SER A 96 -12.37 -9.03 -6.75
N ASN A 97 -11.45 -9.69 -6.05
CA ASN A 97 -10.04 -9.70 -6.42
C ASN A 97 -9.73 -10.79 -7.45
N ASP A 98 -9.28 -10.38 -8.64
CA ASP A 98 -8.74 -11.29 -9.64
C ASP A 98 -7.27 -11.65 -9.32
N TRP A 99 -7.09 -12.71 -8.53
CA TRP A 99 -5.76 -13.22 -8.17
C TRP A 99 -5.02 -13.86 -9.35
N THR A 100 -5.70 -14.14 -10.47
CA THR A 100 -5.03 -14.71 -11.65
C THR A 100 -4.04 -13.73 -12.27
N LEU A 101 -4.27 -12.42 -12.11
CA LEU A 101 -3.37 -11.36 -12.58
C LEU A 101 -1.95 -11.45 -12.02
N VAL A 102 -1.77 -12.12 -10.87
CA VAL A 102 -0.49 -12.23 -10.18
C VAL A 102 -0.01 -13.69 -10.05
N GLY A 103 -0.67 -14.63 -10.71
CA GLY A 103 -0.35 -16.06 -10.63
C GLY A 103 -0.93 -16.78 -9.41
N GLY A 104 -1.89 -16.17 -8.71
CA GLY A 104 -2.57 -16.74 -7.54
C GLY A 104 -2.20 -16.05 -6.21
N GLU A 105 -2.88 -16.48 -5.14
CA GLU A 105 -2.55 -16.02 -3.78
C GLU A 105 -1.23 -16.65 -3.30
N HIS A 106 -0.36 -15.84 -2.69
CA HIS A 106 0.83 -16.32 -1.98
C HIS A 106 0.54 -16.39 -0.47
N VAL A 107 0.24 -17.59 0.05
CA VAL A 107 -0.16 -17.80 1.45
C VAL A 107 0.82 -18.76 2.13
N LYS A 108 1.58 -18.27 3.12
CA LYS A 108 2.57 -19.06 3.87
C LYS A 108 2.09 -19.62 5.21
N SER A 109 1.00 -19.08 5.75
CA SER A 109 0.48 -19.44 7.08
C SER A 109 -1.04 -19.30 7.13
N PRO A 110 -1.72 -19.88 8.14
CA PRO A 110 -3.14 -19.61 8.38
C PRO A 110 -3.39 -18.10 8.44
N ARG A 111 -4.49 -17.66 7.84
CA ARG A 111 -4.83 -16.23 7.78
C ARG A 111 -5.74 -15.89 8.96
N PRO A 112 -5.78 -14.62 9.42
CA PRO A 112 -6.58 -14.23 10.58
C PRO A 112 -8.03 -14.71 10.56
N GLN A 113 -8.69 -14.73 9.40
CA GLN A 113 -10.06 -15.24 9.26
C GLN A 113 -10.21 -16.75 9.53
N ASP A 114 -9.12 -17.52 9.45
CA ASP A 114 -9.14 -18.97 9.64
C ASP A 114 -9.09 -19.34 11.14
N TYR A 115 -8.74 -18.41 12.03
CA TYR A 115 -8.57 -18.67 13.47
C TYR A 115 -9.06 -17.57 14.43
N ILE A 116 -9.45 -16.39 13.94
CA ILE A 116 -10.03 -15.31 14.75
C ILE A 116 -11.53 -15.27 14.53
N LYS A 117 -12.31 -15.38 15.62
CA LYS A 117 -13.76 -15.19 15.57
C LYS A 117 -14.08 -13.70 15.58
N GLU A 118 -15.15 -13.32 14.90
CA GLU A 118 -15.61 -11.93 14.92
C GLU A 118 -15.93 -11.43 16.33
N SER A 119 -16.46 -12.29 17.20
CA SER A 119 -16.73 -11.99 18.61
C SER A 119 -15.49 -11.61 19.42
N ASP A 120 -14.31 -12.02 18.96
CA ASP A 120 -13.05 -11.81 19.66
C ASP A 120 -12.37 -10.50 19.19
N LEU A 121 -12.92 -9.85 18.17
CA LEU A 121 -12.43 -8.56 17.69
C LEU A 121 -12.85 -7.43 18.64
N PRO A 122 -11.95 -6.45 18.88
CA PRO A 122 -12.31 -5.29 19.67
C PRO A 122 -13.37 -4.43 18.96
N THR A 123 -14.30 -3.88 19.75
CA THR A 123 -15.36 -2.99 19.24
C THR A 123 -14.83 -1.67 18.71
N ASP A 124 -13.69 -1.23 19.24
CA ASP A 124 -12.94 -0.05 18.80
C ASP A 124 -11.47 -0.42 18.62
N PHE A 125 -10.91 -0.10 17.45
CA PHE A 125 -9.52 -0.38 17.16
C PHE A 125 -8.88 0.75 16.35
N PHE A 126 -7.66 1.10 16.72
CA PHE A 126 -6.93 2.18 16.05
C PHE A 126 -5.41 1.96 16.14
N TRP A 127 -4.79 1.61 15.01
CA TRP A 127 -3.33 1.45 14.89
C TRP A 127 -2.53 2.69 15.31
N GLY A 128 -3.13 3.88 15.29
CA GLY A 128 -2.44 5.08 15.75
C GLY A 128 -2.44 5.26 17.26
N ASN A 129 -2.95 4.30 18.02
CA ASN A 129 -2.84 4.25 19.47
C ASN A 129 -2.93 2.80 19.97
N ILE A 130 -1.79 2.10 19.96
CA ILE A 130 -1.61 0.80 20.60
C ILE A 130 -0.82 1.04 21.89
N ASP A 131 -1.49 0.99 23.04
CA ASP A 131 -0.90 1.25 24.37
C ASP A 131 -0.09 2.56 24.44
N GLY A 132 -0.64 3.64 23.88
CA GLY A 132 0.01 4.95 23.82
C GLY A 132 0.99 5.13 22.65
N THR A 133 1.21 4.10 21.85
CA THR A 133 2.15 4.11 20.72
C THR A 133 1.41 4.30 19.39
N ASN A 134 1.83 5.28 18.58
CA ASN A 134 1.30 5.47 17.23
C ASN A 134 2.12 4.66 16.22
N LEU A 135 1.49 3.67 15.57
CA LEU A 135 2.13 2.82 14.55
C LEU A 135 1.88 3.31 13.11
N LEU A 136 1.08 4.36 12.94
CA LEU A 136 0.76 4.92 11.61
C LEU A 136 1.83 5.89 11.14
N THR A 137 2.22 5.72 9.88
CA THR A 137 3.07 6.62 9.10
C THR A 137 2.44 7.99 8.90
N LEU A 138 3.28 8.94 8.46
CA LEU A 138 2.88 10.33 8.27
C LEU A 138 1.73 10.44 7.27
N PRO A 139 0.70 11.26 7.55
CA PRO A 139 -0.31 11.55 6.53
C PRO A 139 0.35 12.28 5.36
N ARG A 140 0.00 11.86 4.14
CA ARG A 140 0.55 12.43 2.92
C ARG A 140 -0.58 13.02 2.08
N ASN A 141 -0.25 14.04 1.30
CA ASN A 141 -1.18 14.62 0.34
C ASN A 141 -0.69 14.28 -1.06
N GLN A 142 -1.51 13.51 -1.77
CA GLN A 142 -1.17 13.02 -3.10
C GLN A 142 -1.36 14.05 -4.21
N HIS A 143 -2.00 15.22 -3.94
CA HIS A 143 -2.36 16.28 -4.88
C HIS A 143 -2.54 15.82 -6.34
N ILE A 144 -3.80 15.66 -6.78
CA ILE A 144 -4.29 15.23 -8.11
C ILE A 144 -3.18 14.77 -9.09
N PRO A 145 -3.21 13.50 -9.55
CA PRO A 145 -4.33 12.54 -9.50
C PRO A 145 -4.33 11.54 -8.33
N GLN A 146 -5.48 10.89 -8.14
CA GLN A 146 -5.74 9.97 -7.03
C GLN A 146 -5.10 8.58 -7.29
N CYS A 147 -3.79 8.44 -7.06
CA CYS A 147 -3.08 7.17 -7.29
C CYS A 147 -3.19 6.17 -6.13
N LEU A 148 -3.36 4.91 -6.50
CA LEU A 148 -3.30 3.72 -5.65
C LEU A 148 -2.00 3.66 -4.81
N ALA A 149 -0.91 4.21 -5.38
CA ALA A 149 0.44 4.17 -4.83
C ALA A 149 0.50 4.61 -3.35
N PHE A 150 -0.15 5.72 -2.97
CA PHE A 150 -0.13 6.21 -1.58
C PHE A 150 -0.84 5.28 -0.60
N GLY A 151 -1.99 4.74 -0.98
CA GLY A 151 -2.76 3.83 -0.13
C GLY A 151 -1.96 2.56 0.15
N THR A 152 -1.36 1.99 -0.90
CA THR A 152 -0.54 0.78 -0.80
C THR A 152 0.76 1.02 -0.05
N THR A 153 1.53 2.07 -0.35
CA THR A 153 2.81 2.34 0.34
C THR A 153 2.61 2.69 1.80
N SER A 154 1.57 3.44 2.16
CA SER A 154 1.26 3.77 3.55
C SER A 154 0.87 2.52 4.33
N SER A 155 -0.01 1.67 3.78
CA SER A 155 -0.40 0.43 4.44
C SER A 155 0.79 -0.53 4.62
N LEU A 156 1.66 -0.64 3.62
CA LEU A 156 2.87 -1.45 3.68
C LEU A 156 3.86 -0.92 4.73
N SER A 157 4.05 0.39 4.79
CA SER A 157 4.93 1.03 5.77
C SER A 157 4.40 0.86 7.20
N ASP A 158 3.10 1.04 7.42
CA ASP A 158 2.44 0.83 8.71
C ASP A 158 2.62 -0.62 9.20
N ARG A 159 2.53 -1.60 8.28
CA ARG A 159 2.72 -3.02 8.62
C ARG A 159 4.15 -3.33 9.08
N PHE A 160 5.17 -2.66 8.56
CA PHE A 160 6.51 -2.78 9.13
C PHE A 160 6.59 -2.20 10.54
N ASN A 161 5.93 -1.08 10.83
CA ASN A 161 5.89 -0.54 12.19
C ASN A 161 5.18 -1.51 13.15
N VAL A 162 4.11 -2.17 12.70
CA VAL A 162 3.43 -3.23 13.47
C VAL A 162 4.39 -4.39 13.74
N LEU A 163 5.11 -4.88 12.73
CA LEU A 163 6.09 -5.96 12.89
C LEU A 163 7.20 -5.59 13.89
N ARG A 164 7.80 -4.40 13.74
CA ARG A 164 8.85 -3.89 14.63
C ARG A 164 8.35 -3.74 16.07
N TYR A 165 7.15 -3.20 16.24
CA TYR A 165 6.50 -3.09 17.55
C TYR A 165 6.30 -4.45 18.21
N GLN A 166 5.79 -5.45 17.46
CA GLN A 166 5.61 -6.81 17.97
C GLN A 166 6.93 -7.48 18.37
N LYS A 167 8.04 -7.13 17.72
CA LYS A 167 9.39 -7.60 18.06
C LYS A 167 10.05 -6.84 19.22
N GLY A 168 9.42 -5.77 19.72
CA GLY A 168 10.01 -4.89 20.73
C GLY A 168 11.15 -4.02 20.18
N GLU A 169 11.20 -3.81 18.86
CA GLU A 169 12.24 -3.00 18.21
C GLU A 169 11.92 -1.50 18.32
N ASN A 170 12.97 -0.68 18.24
CA ASN A 170 12.81 0.77 18.12
C ASN A 170 12.08 1.11 16.82
N LEU A 171 11.07 1.99 16.86
CA LEU A 171 10.31 2.46 15.71
C LEU A 171 11.02 3.58 14.93
N TRP A 172 12.08 4.16 15.49
CA TRP A 172 12.97 5.07 14.78
C TRP A 172 14.08 4.30 14.04
N PRO A 173 14.44 4.67 12.80
CA PRO A 173 13.78 5.66 11.96
C PRO A 173 12.41 5.16 11.47
N GLY A 174 11.49 6.11 11.23
CA GLY A 174 10.19 5.78 10.66
C GLY A 174 10.33 5.27 9.23
N ILE A 175 9.53 4.27 8.87
CA ILE A 175 9.53 3.71 7.52
C ILE A 175 8.52 4.47 6.68
N ASN A 176 8.94 4.98 5.52
CA ASN A 176 8.05 5.60 4.55
C ASN A 176 8.49 5.18 3.15
N LEU A 177 7.71 4.33 2.50
CA LEU A 177 8.03 3.79 1.16
C LEU A 177 7.72 4.80 0.06
N SER A 178 8.56 4.83 -0.99
CA SER A 178 8.40 5.77 -2.11
C SER A 178 7.22 5.40 -3.03
N PRO A 179 6.16 6.23 -3.11
CA PRO A 179 5.09 6.05 -4.10
C PRO A 179 5.54 6.48 -5.49
N GLN A 180 6.56 7.35 -5.60
CA GLN A 180 7.09 7.81 -6.88
C GLN A 180 7.72 6.65 -7.67
N VAL A 181 8.40 5.72 -7.00
CA VAL A 181 8.90 4.50 -7.65
C VAL A 181 7.75 3.68 -8.24
N LEU A 182 6.62 3.54 -7.54
CA LEU A 182 5.48 2.79 -8.08
C LEU A 182 4.87 3.48 -9.31
N ILE A 183 4.84 4.81 -9.33
CA ILE A 183 4.38 5.62 -10.46
C ILE A 183 5.31 5.41 -11.66
N ASN A 184 6.62 5.59 -11.45
CA ASN A 184 7.60 5.49 -12.52
C ASN A 184 7.68 4.05 -13.10
N GLN A 185 7.51 3.03 -12.26
CA GLN A 185 7.58 1.63 -12.68
C GLN A 185 6.23 1.06 -13.16
N ASN A 186 5.16 1.87 -13.14
CA ASN A 186 3.79 1.43 -13.43
C ASN A 186 3.37 0.19 -12.62
N ALA A 187 3.86 0.08 -11.38
CA ALA A 187 3.83 -1.14 -10.55
C ALA A 187 2.43 -1.48 -9.98
N GLY A 188 1.41 -0.75 -10.37
CA GLY A 188 0.04 -0.89 -9.87
C GLY A 188 -1.03 -0.41 -10.84
N GLY A 189 -0.64 -0.06 -12.07
CA GLY A 189 -1.41 0.77 -12.98
C GLY A 189 -1.07 2.26 -12.84
N THR A 190 -1.89 3.08 -13.49
CA THR A 190 -1.69 4.53 -13.59
C THR A 190 -2.60 5.27 -12.62
N CYS A 191 -2.44 6.59 -12.57
CA CYS A 191 -3.33 7.45 -11.82
C CYS A 191 -4.78 7.53 -12.37
N ASN A 192 -5.04 6.92 -13.54
CA ASN A 192 -6.37 6.81 -14.14
C ASN A 192 -7.02 5.43 -13.90
N GLY A 193 -6.32 4.51 -13.24
CA GLY A 193 -6.82 3.17 -12.99
C GLY A 193 -5.70 2.18 -12.70
N GLY A 194 -5.98 1.22 -11.83
CA GLY A 194 -4.99 0.27 -11.35
C GLY A 194 -5.59 -0.74 -10.37
N THR A 195 -4.75 -1.57 -9.78
CA THR A 195 -5.17 -2.54 -8.76
C THR A 195 -4.10 -2.72 -7.67
N PRO A 196 -4.48 -2.71 -6.36
CA PRO A 196 -3.55 -2.90 -5.25
C PRO A 196 -2.74 -4.19 -5.34
N ILE A 197 -3.32 -5.25 -5.93
CA ILE A 197 -2.69 -6.56 -6.04
C ILE A 197 -1.35 -6.53 -6.81
N LEU A 198 -1.25 -5.70 -7.85
CA LEU A 198 -0.04 -5.55 -8.65
C LEU A 198 1.07 -4.85 -7.85
N VAL A 199 0.70 -3.87 -7.01
CA VAL A 199 1.66 -3.22 -6.10
C VAL A 199 2.19 -4.22 -5.08
N TYR A 200 1.33 -5.05 -4.51
CA TYR A 200 1.77 -6.08 -3.57
C TYR A 200 2.64 -7.13 -4.25
N LYS A 201 2.34 -7.51 -5.49
CA LYS A 201 3.23 -8.36 -6.30
C LYS A 201 4.59 -7.70 -6.52
N TYR A 202 4.62 -6.43 -6.91
CA TYR A 202 5.88 -5.68 -7.09
C TYR A 202 6.67 -5.60 -5.77
N ALA A 203 5.99 -5.35 -4.65
CA ALA A 203 6.61 -5.32 -3.33
C ALA A 203 7.17 -6.69 -2.89
N HIS A 204 6.56 -7.79 -3.32
CA HIS A 204 7.04 -9.15 -3.08
C HIS A 204 8.24 -9.52 -3.98
N ASP A 205 8.09 -9.33 -5.29
CA ASP A 205 9.07 -9.79 -6.29
C ASP A 205 10.31 -8.90 -6.32
N THR A 206 10.12 -7.61 -6.07
CA THR A 206 11.13 -6.58 -6.34
C THR A 206 11.43 -5.74 -5.10
N GLY A 207 10.42 -5.44 -4.29
CA GLY A 207 10.53 -4.57 -3.13
C GLY A 207 10.38 -3.08 -3.48
N ILE A 208 10.12 -2.28 -2.44
CA ILE A 208 9.93 -0.83 -2.58
C ILE A 208 10.99 -0.11 -1.74
N PRO A 209 11.73 0.88 -2.29
CA PRO A 209 12.73 1.60 -1.51
C PRO A 209 12.07 2.67 -0.63
N HIS A 210 12.87 3.20 0.30
CA HIS A 210 12.47 4.34 1.13
C HIS A 210 12.22 5.61 0.29
N GLU A 211 11.35 6.50 0.77
CA GLU A 211 10.97 7.78 0.14
C GLU A 211 12.19 8.62 -0.28
N THR A 212 13.28 8.54 0.46
CA THR A 212 14.52 9.28 0.18
C THR A 212 15.21 8.87 -1.12
N CYS A 213 14.89 7.70 -1.69
CA CYS A 213 15.40 7.31 -3.01
C CYS A 213 14.73 8.10 -4.13
N GLN A 214 13.42 8.32 -4.01
CA GLN A 214 12.61 9.01 -4.99
C GLN A 214 11.54 9.78 -4.24
N LEU A 215 11.82 11.05 -3.99
CA LEU A 215 10.85 11.96 -3.41
C LEU A 215 9.65 12.07 -4.34
N TYR A 216 8.45 12.18 -3.77
CA TYR A 216 7.25 12.39 -4.56
C TYR A 216 7.29 13.70 -5.37
N GLN A 217 7.13 13.60 -6.68
CA GLN A 217 7.13 14.73 -7.64
C GLN A 217 5.78 14.94 -8.34
N ALA A 218 4.81 14.05 -8.15
CA ALA A 218 3.50 14.11 -8.79
C ALA A 218 3.53 14.14 -10.34
N ILE A 219 4.57 13.56 -10.94
CA ILE A 219 4.73 13.44 -12.40
C ILE A 219 5.12 12.00 -12.76
N ASN A 220 4.85 11.61 -14.01
CA ASN A 220 5.29 10.31 -14.53
C ASN A 220 6.69 10.45 -15.12
N ASP A 221 7.57 9.49 -14.81
CA ASP A 221 8.86 9.29 -15.45
C ASP A 221 9.69 10.58 -15.61
N PRO A 222 10.06 11.27 -14.50
CA PRO A 222 10.79 12.53 -14.55
C PRO A 222 12.09 12.44 -15.36
N HIS A 223 12.68 11.25 -15.45
CA HIS A 223 13.92 10.98 -16.18
C HIS A 223 13.72 10.15 -17.45
N GLY A 224 12.52 10.16 -18.04
CA GLY A 224 12.20 9.42 -19.26
C GLY A 224 11.96 7.93 -19.05
N GLU A 225 11.77 7.18 -20.15
CA GLU A 225 11.10 5.86 -20.13
C GLU A 225 11.85 4.73 -19.43
N ASN A 226 13.16 4.84 -19.19
CA ASN A 226 13.89 3.83 -18.41
C ASN A 226 15.27 4.32 -17.99
N THR A 227 15.33 5.07 -16.90
CA THR A 227 16.58 5.33 -16.22
C THR A 227 16.47 4.84 -14.79
N ASP A 228 17.53 4.21 -14.27
CA ASP A 228 17.64 3.83 -12.85
C ASP A 228 17.38 5.00 -11.89
N LEU A 229 17.54 6.24 -12.38
CA LEU A 229 17.22 7.46 -11.66
C LEU A 229 15.74 7.51 -11.25
N ASN A 230 14.84 6.88 -12.00
CA ASN A 230 13.43 6.76 -11.65
C ASN A 230 13.17 5.81 -10.46
N ILE A 231 14.18 5.10 -9.96
CA ILE A 231 14.06 4.18 -8.82
C ILE A 231 14.75 4.75 -7.59
N CYS A 232 15.98 5.24 -7.75
CA CYS A 232 16.72 5.91 -6.68
C CYS A 232 17.69 6.91 -7.29
N GLU A 233 17.69 8.14 -6.79
CA GLU A 233 18.61 9.18 -7.24
C GLU A 233 19.08 10.07 -6.09
N THR A 234 20.19 10.76 -6.33
CA THR A 234 20.60 11.91 -5.53
C THR A 234 21.08 13.01 -6.48
N CYS A 235 20.73 14.25 -6.18
CA CYS A 235 21.08 15.40 -7.00
C CYS A 235 22.02 16.30 -6.20
N ASN A 236 23.20 16.56 -6.76
CA ASN A 236 24.15 17.49 -6.15
C ASN A 236 23.80 18.93 -6.56
N SER A 237 23.55 19.78 -5.56
CA SER A 237 23.20 21.19 -5.74
C SER A 237 24.29 22.03 -6.43
N ILE A 238 25.53 21.54 -6.51
CA ILE A 238 26.65 22.22 -7.18
C ILE A 238 26.64 22.01 -8.70
N PHE A 239 26.17 20.85 -9.19
CA PHE A 239 26.29 20.49 -10.60
C PHE A 239 24.96 20.41 -11.36
N VAL A 240 23.80 20.58 -10.70
CA VAL A 240 22.45 20.46 -11.32
C VAL A 240 22.32 19.19 -12.17
N LEU A 241 23.01 18.13 -11.75
CA LEU A 241 23.01 16.82 -12.39
C LEU A 241 22.67 15.79 -11.31
N CYS A 242 21.58 15.06 -11.54
CA CYS A 242 21.23 13.91 -10.72
C CYS A 242 22.09 12.72 -11.16
N THR A 243 22.66 12.01 -10.19
CA THR A 243 23.56 10.89 -10.47
C THR A 243 23.01 9.60 -9.86
N LYS A 244 23.38 8.49 -10.49
CA LYS A 244 23.24 7.14 -9.92
C LYS A 244 24.33 6.84 -8.90
N ASP A 245 25.22 7.79 -8.58
CA ASP A 245 26.38 7.54 -7.72
C ASP A 245 25.94 7.40 -6.26
N LEU A 246 25.40 6.22 -6.01
CA LEU A 246 24.90 5.73 -4.75
C LEU A 246 25.95 4.79 -4.11
N SER A 247 27.19 4.79 -4.62
CA SER A 247 28.31 4.01 -4.07
C SER A 247 28.61 4.35 -2.60
N SER A 248 28.14 5.52 -2.15
CA SER A 248 28.24 6.04 -0.79
C SER A 248 27.00 5.77 0.08
N TYR A 249 25.94 5.13 -0.44
CA TYR A 249 24.68 4.94 0.29
C TYR A 249 24.14 3.51 0.20
N ASN A 250 23.73 2.97 1.35
CA ASN A 250 22.94 1.74 1.39
C ASN A 250 21.47 2.07 1.20
N VAL A 251 20.78 1.32 0.34
CA VAL A 251 19.33 1.42 0.16
C VAL A 251 18.67 0.29 0.95
N PHE A 252 17.74 0.68 1.82
CA PHE A 252 16.84 -0.28 2.47
C PHE A 252 15.74 -0.66 1.49
N LEU A 253 15.74 -1.93 1.10
CA LEU A 253 14.71 -2.52 0.29
C LEU A 253 13.71 -3.27 1.17
N TYR A 254 12.46 -2.84 1.12
CA TYR A 254 11.40 -3.42 1.91
C TYR A 254 10.65 -4.45 1.07
N ILE A 255 10.87 -5.73 1.40
CA ILE A 255 10.28 -6.88 0.71
C ILE A 255 9.14 -7.45 1.54
N PHE A 256 8.19 -8.08 0.86
CA PHE A 256 7.05 -8.75 1.47
C PHE A 256 7.08 -10.24 1.16
N GLY A 257 6.64 -11.07 2.11
CA GLY A 257 6.65 -12.53 2.04
C GLY A 257 5.26 -13.12 2.19
#